data_AF-A0A8I1TLN5-F1
#
_entry.id   AF-A0A8I1TLN5-F1
#
_cell.length_a   1.000
_cell.length_b   1.000
_cell.length_c   1.000
_cell.angle_alpha   90.00
_cell.angle_beta   90.00
_cell.angle_gamma   90.00
#
_symmetry.space_group_name_H-M   'P 1'
#
loop_
_entity.id
_entity.type
_entity.pdbx_description
1 polymer ?
#
loop_
_entity_poly.entity_id
_entity_poly.type
_entity_poly.pdbx_seq_one_letter_code
_entity_poly.pdbx_strand_id
1 'polypeptide(L)'
;MDDDAALLAAVERRREQIAGRLEELRVRRRRLAAQGSQGSTEADVGTAALAAQEARRYAAEARARLAERHEAAIARHVEAAAVLAAAGDHVAAARHLAAADAARAAGPTRAAPPRPSASPGAGPGEAPSTVDEGGDAECGTDATTT
;
A
#
# COMPACT_ATOMS: atom_id res chain seq x y z
N MET A 1 45.07 19.21 52.58
CA MET A 1 45.42 19.94 51.35
C MET A 1 45.24 19.07 50.10
N ASP A 2 45.17 17.74 50.22
CA ASP A 2 45.05 16.83 49.06
C ASP A 2 43.62 16.75 48.48
N ASP A 3 42.59 17.02 49.30
CA ASP A 3 41.19 16.95 48.88
C ASP A 3 40.81 18.02 47.84
N ASP A 4 41.38 19.22 47.95
CA ASP A 4 41.13 20.33 47.01
C ASP A 4 41.75 20.06 45.63
N ALA A 5 42.93 19.44 45.60
CA ALA A 5 43.58 19.02 44.36
C ALA A 5 42.81 17.89 43.66
N ALA A 6 42.28 16.93 44.44
CA ALA A 6 41.44 15.86 43.91
C ALA A 6 40.10 16.38 43.36
N LEU A 7 39.51 17.37 44.03
CA LEU A 7 38.28 18.04 43.59
C LEU A 7 38.49 18.81 42.28
N LEU A 8 39.58 19.59 42.18
CA LEU A 8 39.92 20.33 40.96
C LEU A 8 40.10 19.40 39.77
N ALA A 9 40.84 18.30 39.95
CA ALA A 9 41.03 17.29 38.91
C ALA A 9 39.70 16.62 38.50
N ALA A 10 38.78 16.40 39.44
CA ALA A 10 37.44 15.86 39.13
C ALA A 10 36.58 16.86 38.34
N VAL A 11 36.66 18.15 38.67
CA VAL A 11 35.96 19.22 37.95
C VAL A 11 36.50 19.38 36.53
N GLU A 12 37.82 19.31 36.33
CA GLU A 12 38.44 19.37 35.01
C GLU A 12 38.01 18.19 34.12
N ARG A 13 38.07 16.96 34.64
CA ARG A 13 37.54 15.78 33.94
C ARG A 13 36.06 15.94 33.57
N ARG A 14 35.26 16.53 34.46
CA ARG A 14 33.84 16.78 34.19
C ARG A 14 33.63 17.84 33.12
N ARG A 15 34.45 18.90 33.09
CA ARG A 15 34.42 19.93 32.04
C ARG A 15 34.76 19.36 30.68
N GLU A 16 35.79 18.51 30.59
CA GLU A 16 36.16 17.83 29.35
C GLU A 16 35.04 16.91 28.85
N GLN A 17 34.41 16.13 29.73
CA GLN A 17 33.26 15.29 29.36
C GLN A 17 32.08 16.12 28.84
N ILE A 18 31.78 17.26 29.47
CA ILE A 18 30.72 18.17 29.03
C ILE A 18 31.07 18.76 27.66
N ALA A 19 32.31 19.19 27.46
CA ALA A 19 32.77 19.75 26.19
C ALA A 19 32.67 18.71 25.06
N GLY A 20 33.08 17.46 25.30
CA GLY A 20 32.94 16.36 24.35
C GLY A 20 31.47 16.11 23.98
N ARG A 21 30.58 16.03 24.97
CA ARG A 21 29.15 15.80 24.75
C ARG A 21 28.47 16.96 24.02
N LEU A 22 28.89 18.20 24.24
CA LEU A 22 28.42 19.35 23.49
C LEU A 22 28.84 19.29 22.02
N GLU A 23 30.06 18.83 21.74
CA GLU A 23 30.51 18.69 20.35
C GLU A 23 29.78 17.56 19.63
N GLU A 24 29.56 16.42 20.30
CA GLU A 24 28.71 15.33 19.78
C GLU A 24 27.31 15.84 19.41
N LEU A 25 26.69 16.65 20.28
CA LEU A 25 25.37 17.23 20.02
C LEU A 25 25.39 18.21 18.85
N ARG A 26 26.45 19.02 18.70
CA ARG A 26 26.61 19.92 17.54
C ARG A 26 26.78 19.17 16.24
N VAL A 27 27.57 18.10 16.23
CA VAL A 27 27.75 17.22 15.06
C VAL A 27 26.44 16.52 14.71
N ARG A 28 25.75 15.96 15.70
CA ARG A 28 24.44 15.33 15.51
C ARG A 28 23.40 16.31 14.95
N ARG A 29 23.34 17.53 15.48
CA ARG A 29 22.45 18.58 14.97
C ARG A 29 22.75 18.95 13.52
N ARG A 30 24.03 19.09 13.16
CA ARG A 30 24.45 19.35 11.76
C ARG A 30 24.04 18.21 10.83
N ARG A 31 24.24 16.96 11.23
CA ARG A 31 23.83 15.78 10.47
C ARG A 31 22.31 15.71 10.26
N LEU A 32 21.53 15.95 11.31
CA LEU A 32 20.06 15.95 11.23
C LEU A 32 19.54 17.10 10.37
N ALA A 33 20.14 18.29 10.44
CA ALA A 33 19.77 19.41 9.57
C ALA A 33 20.10 19.12 8.09
N ALA A 34 21.24 18.49 7.80
CA ALA A 34 21.59 18.07 6.46
C ALA A 34 20.63 17.01 5.91
N GLN A 35 20.23 16.03 6.73
CA GLN A 35 19.22 15.03 6.37
C GLN A 35 17.82 15.64 6.21
N GLY A 36 17.44 16.61 7.06
CA GLY A 36 16.19 17.34 6.96
C GLY A 36 16.13 18.35 5.81
N SER A 37 17.27 18.72 5.21
CA SER A 37 17.34 19.57 4.02
C SER A 37 17.00 18.83 2.72
N GLN A 38 16.85 17.51 2.75
CA GLN A 38 16.23 16.72 1.69
C GLN A 38 14.70 16.83 1.75
N GLY A 39 14.18 18.05 1.80
CA GLY A 39 12.76 18.30 1.55
C GLY A 39 12.43 18.01 0.09
N SER A 40 11.17 17.67 -0.20
CA SER A 40 10.67 17.58 -1.57
C SER A 40 11.06 18.83 -2.34
N THR A 41 11.73 18.64 -3.46
CA THR A 41 12.12 19.72 -4.37
C THR A 41 10.89 20.31 -5.03
N GLU A 42 11.00 21.51 -5.60
CA GLU A 42 9.91 22.09 -6.41
C GLU A 42 9.49 21.16 -7.56
N ALA A 43 10.43 20.39 -8.10
CA ALA A 43 10.16 19.37 -9.12
C ALA A 43 9.32 18.20 -8.56
N ASP A 44 9.58 17.78 -7.33
CA ASP A 44 8.78 16.73 -6.65
C ASP A 44 7.36 17.21 -6.39
N VAL A 45 7.20 18.47 -5.96
CA VAL A 45 5.88 19.10 -5.77
C VAL A 45 5.14 19.23 -7.10
N GLY A 46 5.83 19.62 -8.17
CA GLY A 46 5.26 19.67 -9.52
C GLY A 46 4.79 18.29 -10.01
N THR A 47 5.60 17.26 -9.79
CA THR A 47 5.25 15.87 -10.13
C THR A 47 4.06 15.37 -9.33
N ALA A 48 4.02 15.66 -8.03
CA ALA A 48 2.89 15.32 -7.16
C ALA A 48 1.60 16.03 -7.58
N ALA A 49 1.68 17.29 -8.01
CA ALA A 49 0.53 18.05 -8.50
C ALA A 49 -0.05 17.46 -9.79
N LEU A 50 0.82 17.08 -10.73
CA LEU A 50 0.42 16.40 -11.98
C LEU A 50 -0.22 15.04 -11.68
N ALA A 51 0.41 14.23 -10.83
CA ALA A 51 -0.12 12.94 -10.40
C ALA A 51 -1.50 13.07 -9.72
N ALA A 52 -1.68 14.10 -8.87
CA ALA A 52 -2.95 14.37 -8.23
C ALA A 52 -4.03 14.82 -9.23
N GLN A 53 -3.68 15.61 -10.24
CA GLN A 53 -4.60 16.00 -11.31
C GLN A 53 -5.03 14.79 -12.13
N GLU A 54 -4.08 13.94 -12.48
CA GLU A 54 -4.34 12.72 -13.24
C GLU A 54 -5.19 11.72 -12.43
N ALA A 55 -4.91 11.55 -11.14
CA ALA A 55 -5.74 10.74 -10.25
C ALA A 55 -7.19 11.26 -10.17
N ARG A 56 -7.39 12.58 -10.11
CA ARG A 56 -8.74 13.19 -10.16
C ARG A 56 -9.45 12.89 -11.48
N ARG A 57 -8.74 12.99 -12.61
CA ARG A 57 -9.29 12.65 -13.93
C ARG A 57 -9.71 11.18 -13.98
N TYR A 58 -8.83 10.25 -13.58
CA TYR A 58 -9.16 8.82 -13.56
C TYR A 58 -10.32 8.50 -12.62
N ALA A 59 -10.42 9.15 -11.47
CA ALA A 59 -11.55 8.97 -10.56
C ALA A 59 -12.87 9.42 -11.20
N ALA A 60 -12.87 10.52 -11.97
CA ALA A 60 -14.05 10.98 -12.70
C ALA A 60 -14.44 10.00 -13.81
N GLU A 61 -13.49 9.54 -14.62
CA GLU A 61 -13.72 8.55 -15.69
C GLU A 61 -14.19 7.20 -15.14
N ALA A 62 -13.64 6.76 -14.00
CA ALA A 62 -14.09 5.55 -13.33
C ALA A 62 -15.54 5.66 -12.85
N ARG A 63 -15.94 6.83 -12.32
CA ARG A 63 -17.33 7.09 -11.92
C ARG A 63 -18.28 7.09 -13.12
N ALA A 64 -17.89 7.70 -14.24
CA ALA A 64 -18.68 7.70 -15.47
C ALA A 64 -18.91 6.26 -15.97
N ARG A 65 -17.83 5.47 -16.11
CA ARG A 65 -17.93 4.05 -16.53
C ARG A 65 -18.77 3.21 -15.57
N LEU A 66 -18.72 3.50 -14.27
CA LEU A 66 -19.54 2.81 -13.29
C LEU A 66 -21.03 3.15 -13.46
N ALA A 67 -21.36 4.41 -13.71
CA ALA A 67 -22.73 4.84 -14.00
C ALA A 67 -23.27 4.18 -15.29
N GLU A 68 -22.50 4.18 -16.37
CA GLU A 68 -22.87 3.53 -17.63
C GLU A 68 -23.13 2.02 -17.45
N ARG A 69 -22.26 1.32 -16.72
CA ARG A 69 -22.44 -0.11 -16.42
C ARG A 69 -23.67 -0.38 -15.57
N HIS A 70 -23.97 0.53 -14.64
CA HIS A 70 -25.14 0.43 -13.79
C HIS A 70 -26.44 0.58 -14.61
N GLU A 71 -26.50 1.59 -15.48
CA GLU A 71 -27.63 1.80 -16.39
C GLU A 71 -27.80 0.61 -17.34
N ALA A 72 -26.71 0.10 -17.92
CA ALA A 72 -26.74 -1.08 -18.79
C ALA A 72 -27.18 -2.36 -18.05
N ALA A 73 -26.91 -2.49 -16.76
CA ALA A 73 -27.41 -3.61 -15.95
C ALA A 73 -28.93 -3.49 -15.73
N ILE A 74 -29.42 -2.30 -15.40
CA ILE A 74 -30.86 -2.03 -15.26
C ILE A 74 -31.60 -2.32 -16.57
N ALA A 75 -31.08 -1.83 -17.70
CA ALA A 75 -31.66 -2.06 -19.02
C ALA A 75 -31.80 -3.57 -19.32
N ARG A 76 -30.75 -4.36 -19.07
CA ARG A 76 -30.79 -5.82 -19.26
C ARG A 76 -31.83 -6.52 -18.39
N HIS A 77 -32.06 -6.07 -17.16
CA HIS A 77 -33.12 -6.63 -16.33
C HIS A 77 -34.52 -6.32 -16.90
N VAL A 78 -34.73 -5.11 -17.41
CA VAL A 78 -36.00 -4.70 -18.03
C VAL A 78 -36.25 -5.49 -19.33
N GLU A 79 -35.23 -5.63 -20.18
CA GLU A 79 -35.30 -6.41 -21.41
C GLU A 79 -35.60 -7.89 -21.11
N ALA A 80 -34.90 -8.49 -20.14
CA ALA A 80 -35.16 -9.87 -19.73
C ALA A 80 -36.59 -10.05 -19.22
N ALA A 81 -37.12 -9.10 -18.45
CA ALA A 81 -38.50 -9.14 -18.00
C ALA A 81 -39.50 -9.11 -19.16
N ALA A 82 -39.25 -8.28 -20.17
CA ALA A 82 -40.11 -8.20 -21.36
C ALA A 82 -40.11 -9.52 -22.15
N VAL A 83 -38.94 -10.13 -22.34
CA VAL A 83 -38.81 -11.45 -23.01
C VAL A 83 -39.55 -12.54 -22.25
N LEU A 84 -39.38 -12.60 -20.91
CA LEU A 84 -40.04 -13.59 -20.06
C LEU A 84 -41.56 -13.40 -20.03
N ALA A 85 -42.04 -12.16 -19.99
CA ALA A 85 -43.47 -11.85 -20.03
C ALA A 85 -44.08 -12.26 -21.38
N ALA A 86 -43.39 -12.03 -22.50
CA ALA A 86 -43.82 -12.48 -23.82
C ALA A 86 -43.87 -14.02 -23.94
N ALA A 87 -43.01 -14.72 -23.21
CA ALA A 87 -43.02 -16.18 -23.11
C ALA A 87 -44.08 -16.73 -22.14
N GLY A 88 -44.82 -15.87 -21.44
CA GLY A 88 -45.86 -16.25 -20.47
C GLY A 88 -45.35 -16.53 -19.05
N ASP A 89 -44.04 -16.39 -18.79
CA ASP A 89 -43.49 -16.52 -17.44
C ASP A 89 -43.51 -15.18 -16.69
N HIS A 90 -44.71 -14.83 -16.23
CA HIS A 90 -44.95 -13.57 -15.52
C HIS A 90 -44.27 -13.52 -14.14
N VAL A 91 -44.04 -14.66 -13.48
CA VAL A 91 -43.39 -14.72 -12.16
C VAL A 91 -41.90 -14.45 -12.27
N ALA A 92 -41.22 -15.01 -13.28
CA ALA A 92 -39.84 -14.66 -13.57
C ALA A 92 -39.70 -13.21 -14.04
N ALA A 93 -40.60 -12.74 -14.91
CA ALA A 93 -40.61 -11.35 -15.35
C ALA A 93 -40.72 -10.35 -14.18
N ALA A 94 -41.63 -10.61 -13.23
CA ALA A 94 -41.79 -9.76 -12.03
C ALA A 94 -40.51 -9.72 -11.16
N ARG A 95 -39.80 -10.84 -11.01
CA ARG A 95 -38.51 -10.87 -10.29
C ARG A 95 -37.45 -10.01 -10.96
N HIS A 96 -37.39 -10.01 -12.29
CA HIS A 96 -36.46 -9.17 -13.04
C HIS A 96 -36.80 -7.68 -12.93
N LEU A 97 -38.09 -7.31 -12.95
CA LEU A 97 -38.53 -5.94 -12.70
C LEU A 97 -38.17 -5.48 -11.28
N ALA A 98 -38.44 -6.31 -10.28
CA ALA A 98 -38.05 -6.01 -8.90
C ALA A 98 -36.53 -5.84 -8.74
N ALA A 99 -35.73 -6.62 -9.47
CA ALA A 99 -34.27 -6.48 -9.49
C ALA A 99 -33.82 -5.16 -10.15
N ALA A 100 -34.48 -4.72 -11.23
CA ALA A 100 -34.22 -3.42 -11.85
C ALA A 100 -34.56 -2.27 -10.91
N ASP A 101 -35.67 -2.34 -10.18
CA ASP A 101 -36.07 -1.32 -9.21
C ASP A 101 -35.14 -1.27 -8.00
N ALA A 102 -34.73 -2.44 -7.49
CA ALA A 102 -33.73 -2.52 -6.43
C ALA A 102 -32.38 -1.93 -6.88
N ALA A 103 -31.97 -2.15 -8.13
CA ALA A 103 -30.76 -1.55 -8.67
C ALA A 103 -30.88 -0.02 -8.76
N ARG A 104 -31.98 0.52 -9.27
CA ARG A 104 -32.23 1.98 -9.30
C ARG A 104 -32.17 2.59 -7.90
N ALA A 105 -32.76 1.94 -6.91
CA ALA A 105 -32.75 2.41 -5.52
C ALA A 105 -31.35 2.36 -4.88
N ALA A 106 -30.53 1.37 -5.26
CA ALA A 106 -29.16 1.22 -4.72
C ALA A 106 -28.16 2.22 -5.32
N GLY A 107 -28.40 2.68 -6.54
CA GLY A 107 -27.52 3.59 -7.27
C GLY A 107 -26.18 2.97 -7.69
N PRO A 108 -25.37 3.71 -8.47
CA PRO A 108 -24.14 3.18 -9.07
C PRO A 108 -23.02 2.94 -8.06
N THR A 109 -23.09 3.53 -6.86
CA THR A 109 -22.00 3.54 -5.87
C THR A 109 -21.90 2.26 -5.02
N ARG A 110 -22.96 1.44 -4.96
CA ARG A 110 -23.04 0.30 -4.03
C ARG A 110 -22.76 -1.07 -4.66
N ALA A 111 -22.53 -1.14 -5.97
CA ALA A 111 -22.65 -2.38 -6.74
C ALA A 111 -21.33 -3.15 -7.01
N ALA A 112 -20.18 -2.79 -6.43
CA ALA A 112 -18.97 -3.60 -6.60
C ALA A 112 -18.22 -3.79 -5.27
N PRO A 113 -18.13 -5.02 -4.72
CA PRO A 113 -17.00 -5.32 -3.86
C PRO A 113 -15.72 -5.05 -4.66
N PRO A 114 -14.68 -4.45 -4.06
CA PRO A 114 -13.43 -4.23 -4.75
C PRO A 114 -12.94 -5.59 -5.26
N ARG A 115 -12.75 -5.72 -6.58
CA ARG A 115 -11.90 -6.81 -7.09
C ARG A 115 -10.55 -6.65 -6.38
N PRO A 116 -9.95 -7.72 -5.84
CA PRO A 116 -8.62 -7.62 -5.27
C PRO A 116 -7.73 -7.01 -6.35
N SER A 117 -7.24 -5.80 -6.10
CA SER A 117 -6.29 -5.15 -6.98
C SER A 117 -5.09 -6.07 -7.05
N ALA A 118 -4.88 -6.72 -8.19
CA ALA A 118 -3.58 -7.28 -8.50
C ALA A 118 -2.61 -6.10 -8.43
N SER A 119 -1.83 -6.06 -7.36
CA SER A 119 -0.69 -5.17 -7.23
C SER A 119 0.13 -5.33 -8.51
N PRO A 120 0.43 -4.27 -9.27
CA PRO A 120 1.34 -4.40 -10.39
C PRO A 120 2.66 -4.92 -9.82
N GLY A 121 3.08 -6.09 -10.31
CA GLY A 121 4.25 -6.80 -9.84
C GLY A 121 5.44 -5.85 -9.75
N ALA A 122 6.03 -5.80 -8.56
CA ALA A 122 7.44 -5.49 -8.46
C ALA A 122 8.18 -6.49 -9.37
N GLY A 123 8.95 -5.96 -10.32
CA GLY A 123 9.77 -6.75 -11.24
C GLY A 123 10.78 -7.66 -10.51
N PRO A 124 11.48 -8.51 -11.28
CA PRO A 124 12.16 -9.69 -10.76
C PRO A 124 13.43 -9.30 -9.99
N GLY A 125 13.34 -9.30 -8.67
CA GLY A 125 14.49 -9.24 -7.78
C GLY A 125 15.12 -10.62 -7.63
N GLU A 126 15.99 -10.95 -8.57
CA GLU A 126 17.28 -11.63 -8.36
C GLU A 126 17.41 -12.43 -7.05
N ALA A 127 17.25 -13.75 -7.13
CA ALA A 127 17.60 -14.64 -6.04
C ALA A 127 19.12 -14.62 -5.84
N PRO A 128 19.64 -14.38 -4.62
CA PRO A 128 21.06 -14.51 -4.38
C PRO A 128 21.46 -15.98 -4.50
N SER A 129 22.22 -16.25 -5.55
CA SER A 129 23.11 -17.40 -5.73
C SER A 129 23.95 -17.62 -4.47
N THR A 130 23.72 -18.72 -3.75
CA THR A 130 24.71 -19.28 -2.83
C THR A 130 25.40 -20.45 -3.51
N VAL A 131 26.66 -20.21 -3.85
CA VAL A 131 27.64 -21.15 -4.34
C VAL A 131 27.93 -22.21 -3.26
N ASP A 132 27.82 -23.47 -3.68
CA ASP A 132 28.76 -24.59 -3.49
C ASP A 132 29.73 -24.53 -2.30
N GLU A 133 29.50 -25.38 -1.29
CA GLU A 133 30.58 -26.05 -0.56
C GLU A 133 30.20 -27.52 -0.33
N GLY A 134 31.07 -28.40 -0.84
CA GLY A 134 30.83 -29.83 -0.99
C GLY A 134 30.83 -30.67 0.28
N GLY A 135 30.60 -31.96 0.06
CA GLY A 135 30.72 -33.01 1.07
C GLY A 135 30.14 -34.33 0.58
N ASP A 136 30.91 -35.06 -0.23
CA ASP A 136 30.72 -36.50 -0.43
C ASP A 136 30.87 -37.22 0.92
N ALA A 137 29.88 -38.01 1.33
CA ALA A 137 30.08 -39.25 2.10
C ALA A 137 28.80 -40.07 2.21
N GLU A 138 28.96 -41.36 1.95
CA GLU A 138 27.99 -42.44 1.94
C GLU A 138 27.45 -42.84 3.34
N CYS A 139 26.60 -43.87 3.34
CA CYS A 139 25.96 -44.62 4.44
C CYS A 139 24.62 -44.02 4.91
N GLY A 140 23.49 -44.72 4.95
CA GLY A 140 23.26 -46.16 5.01
C GLY A 140 22.22 -46.42 6.11
N THR A 141 21.32 -47.37 5.87
CA THR A 141 20.38 -48.05 6.80
C THR A 141 19.04 -47.40 7.15
N ASP A 142 17.99 -47.99 6.56
CA ASP A 142 16.83 -48.67 7.19
C ASP A 142 16.29 -48.18 8.54
N ALA A 143 14.99 -47.83 8.54
CA ALA A 143 14.10 -48.07 9.67
C ALA A 143 12.64 -48.21 9.19
N THR A 144 12.27 -49.46 8.95
CA THR A 144 11.00 -50.14 9.20
C THR A 144 9.76 -49.32 9.62
N THR A 145 8.73 -49.49 8.79
CA THR A 145 7.31 -49.64 9.13
C THR A 145 7.07 -50.56 10.34
N THR A 146 6.32 -50.10 11.33
CA THR A 146 5.25 -50.87 12.00
C THR A 146 4.24 -49.90 12.61
#